data_AF-A0A965ITV4-F1
#
_entry.id   AF-A0A965ITV4-F1
#
_cell.length_a   1.000
_cell.length_b   1.000
_cell.length_c   1.000
_cell.angle_alpha   90.00
_cell.angle_beta   90.00
_cell.angle_gamma   90.00
#
_symmetry.space_group_name_H-M   'P 1'
#
loop_
_entity.id
_entity.type
_entity.pdbx_description
1 polymer ?
#
loop_
_entity_poly.entity_id
_entity_poly.type
_entity_poly.pdbx_seq_one_letter_code
_entity_poly.pdbx_strand_id
1 'polypeptide(L)'
;MQRACSTETVIAHEDTANVTWGSADFIAAEEMGRQRGYWWSPEGTHIAACRVDESAVDVWHIADPAHPERPASEHRYPAAGTQNATVDLFVINVASATRTPVGLPAHREYLNSVSWTDGGLIAQTQSRDQRAVTVSRIDPATGDCTTVFEDIDDAWVELVPGVPFADSHGHLVTCADRDGARRVLVDGVPVTPPHLQVRGVVSGGSRIVFTANETDTPWVQNVFSMNPDGSDLQNIHPLDGIVSATATGSTVVARTSSLAASRAAFTVLLDNREIGIHSHAEEPLVSPNVRITEVGPRRIPVAIITPRDGRDTKLPVLFDPYGGPHAQRVLSSNAAFATSQWFADQGFVVVVADNRGTPGKGSDWEREVLHDLAGPVLEDQVEVARALPSIEPRADMSRVGIRGWSFGGYLAALAVLRAPDVFHCGVAGAPVTDWRLYDTHYTERYLGNPSVNDAPYESTSLLNDANRLTRPLLIIHGLADDNVVAAHTLQLSSALLAAGRA
;
A
#
# COMPACT_ATOMS: atom_id res chain seq x y z
N MET A 1 -31.24 3.72 -16.68
CA MET A 1 -30.96 3.27 -18.07
C MET A 1 -31.60 1.90 -18.26
N GLN A 2 -32.68 1.78 -19.03
CA GLN A 2 -33.12 0.47 -19.53
C GLN A 2 -32.15 0.07 -20.65
N ARG A 3 -31.48 -1.09 -20.54
CA ARG A 3 -30.66 -1.62 -21.64
C ARG A 3 -31.60 -1.87 -22.84
N ALA A 4 -31.24 -1.33 -24.00
CA ALA A 4 -32.07 -1.39 -25.21
C ALA A 4 -32.12 -2.78 -25.89
N CYS A 5 -31.34 -3.75 -25.39
CA CYS A 5 -31.20 -5.09 -25.96
C CYS A 5 -31.15 -6.14 -24.83
N SER A 6 -31.84 -7.26 -25.01
CA SER A 6 -31.93 -8.39 -24.06
C SER A 6 -31.02 -9.57 -24.44
N THR A 7 -30.12 -9.39 -25.41
CA THR A 7 -29.25 -10.48 -25.89
C THR A 7 -28.00 -10.54 -25.04
N GLU A 8 -27.73 -11.71 -24.47
CA GLU A 8 -26.52 -12.00 -23.69
C GLU A 8 -25.66 -13.03 -24.45
N THR A 9 -24.36 -12.78 -24.54
CA THR A 9 -23.42 -13.63 -25.27
C THR A 9 -22.22 -13.93 -24.39
N VAL A 10 -21.91 -15.22 -24.21
CA VAL A 10 -20.68 -15.66 -23.55
C VAL A 10 -19.53 -15.58 -24.55
N ILE A 11 -18.53 -14.75 -24.25
CA ILE A 11 -17.35 -14.53 -25.12
C ILE A 11 -16.11 -15.30 -24.63
N ALA A 12 -16.05 -15.61 -23.33
CA ALA A 12 -14.96 -16.34 -22.69
C ALA A 12 -15.51 -17.26 -21.60
N HIS A 13 -15.16 -18.55 -21.67
CA HIS A 13 -15.41 -19.55 -20.63
C HIS A 13 -14.52 -20.78 -20.85
N GLU A 14 -14.33 -21.52 -19.77
CA GLU A 14 -13.80 -22.89 -19.69
C GLU A 14 -14.60 -23.65 -18.64
N ASP A 15 -14.76 -24.97 -18.82
CA ASP A 15 -15.52 -25.82 -17.89
C ASP A 15 -14.72 -26.26 -16.65
N THR A 16 -13.51 -25.73 -16.47
CA THR A 16 -12.61 -26.04 -15.36
C THR A 16 -12.92 -25.12 -14.17
N ALA A 17 -13.25 -25.70 -13.02
CA ALA A 17 -13.68 -24.94 -11.83
C ALA A 17 -12.66 -23.92 -11.29
N ASN A 18 -11.36 -24.14 -11.56
CA ASN A 18 -10.26 -23.28 -11.07
C ASN A 18 -9.80 -22.24 -12.10
N VAL A 19 -10.47 -22.17 -13.25
CA VAL A 19 -10.13 -21.22 -14.30
C VAL A 19 -11.20 -20.15 -14.38
N THR A 20 -10.80 -18.90 -14.25
CA THR A 20 -11.68 -17.75 -14.40
C THR A 20 -11.23 -16.86 -15.56
N TRP A 21 -12.18 -16.15 -16.15
CA TRP A 21 -11.94 -15.21 -17.24
C TRP A 21 -12.40 -13.81 -16.84
N GLY A 22 -11.59 -12.81 -17.11
CA GLY A 22 -11.89 -11.41 -16.81
C GLY A 22 -11.80 -11.04 -15.32
N SER A 23 -11.41 -11.97 -14.44
CA SER A 23 -11.16 -11.66 -13.02
C SER A 23 -9.70 -11.31 -12.77
N ALA A 24 -9.44 -10.59 -11.68
CA ALA A 24 -8.14 -10.58 -11.06
C ALA A 24 -7.97 -11.83 -10.19
N ASP A 25 -6.75 -12.35 -10.11
CA ASP A 25 -6.31 -13.30 -9.09
C ASP A 25 -6.16 -12.59 -7.73
N PHE A 26 -6.03 -13.37 -6.65
CA PHE A 26 -5.89 -12.85 -5.28
C PHE A 26 -4.76 -11.82 -5.14
N ILE A 27 -3.54 -12.15 -5.60
CA ILE A 27 -2.36 -11.28 -5.50
C ILE A 27 -2.59 -9.96 -6.24
N ALA A 28 -3.18 -10.02 -7.43
CA ALA A 28 -3.47 -8.81 -8.19
C ALA A 28 -4.45 -7.87 -7.49
N ALA A 29 -5.50 -8.43 -6.89
CA ALA A 29 -6.48 -7.64 -6.15
C ALA A 29 -5.86 -7.07 -4.87
N GLU A 30 -5.21 -7.90 -4.06
CA GLU A 30 -4.74 -7.52 -2.73
C GLU A 30 -3.49 -6.62 -2.81
N GLU A 31 -2.49 -6.99 -3.61
CA GLU A 31 -1.15 -6.40 -3.52
C GLU A 31 -0.77 -5.49 -4.69
N MET A 32 -1.44 -5.62 -5.85
CA MET A 32 -1.17 -4.78 -7.03
C MET A 32 -2.23 -3.70 -7.28
N GLY A 33 -3.31 -3.68 -6.49
CA GLY A 33 -4.43 -2.74 -6.68
C GLY A 33 -5.25 -2.99 -7.96
N ARG A 34 -5.11 -4.16 -8.59
CA ARG A 34 -5.81 -4.55 -9.82
C ARG A 34 -7.04 -5.40 -9.47
N GLN A 35 -8.19 -4.75 -9.32
CA GLN A 35 -9.47 -5.38 -8.93
C GLN A 35 -10.26 -6.02 -10.10
N ARG A 36 -9.71 -5.98 -11.32
CA ARG A 36 -10.36 -6.52 -12.53
C ARG A 36 -9.35 -7.20 -13.43
N GLY A 37 -9.84 -8.12 -14.28
CA GLY A 37 -9.05 -8.78 -15.30
C GLY A 37 -9.52 -8.50 -16.72
N TYR A 38 -10.30 -7.45 -16.99
CA TYR A 38 -10.73 -7.11 -18.35
C TYR A 38 -10.72 -5.61 -18.66
N TRP A 39 -10.51 -5.27 -19.93
CA TRP A 39 -10.41 -3.90 -20.44
C TRP A 39 -11.01 -3.81 -21.85
N TRP A 40 -12.05 -2.99 -22.00
CA TRP A 40 -12.68 -2.71 -23.29
C TRP A 40 -11.80 -1.83 -24.17
N SER A 41 -11.71 -2.14 -25.45
CA SER A 41 -11.11 -1.24 -26.43
C SER A 41 -11.96 0.04 -26.54
N PRO A 42 -11.37 1.20 -26.89
CA PRO A 42 -12.10 2.46 -27.01
C PRO A 42 -13.29 2.40 -28.00
N GLU A 43 -13.15 1.60 -29.06
CA GLU A 43 -14.17 1.40 -30.10
C GLU A 43 -15.24 0.39 -29.69
N GLY A 44 -15.05 -0.33 -28.57
CA GLY A 44 -15.96 -1.36 -28.08
C GLY A 44 -16.00 -2.64 -28.92
N THR A 45 -14.99 -2.87 -29.77
CA THR A 45 -14.95 -4.03 -30.67
C THR A 45 -14.14 -5.19 -30.11
N HIS A 46 -13.24 -4.91 -29.16
CA HIS A 46 -12.40 -5.90 -28.51
C HIS A 46 -12.42 -5.75 -26.98
N ILE A 47 -12.10 -6.83 -26.29
CA ILE A 47 -11.84 -6.86 -24.85
C ILE A 47 -10.50 -7.56 -24.62
N ALA A 48 -9.56 -6.88 -24.00
CA ALA A 48 -8.41 -7.55 -23.39
C ALA A 48 -8.90 -8.22 -22.10
N ALA A 49 -8.68 -9.51 -21.93
CA ALA A 49 -9.16 -10.26 -20.77
C ALA A 49 -8.10 -11.24 -20.27
N CYS A 50 -7.97 -11.32 -18.94
CA CYS A 50 -7.15 -12.30 -18.27
C CYS A 50 -7.85 -13.66 -18.29
N ARG A 51 -7.08 -14.71 -18.51
CA ARG A 51 -7.41 -16.08 -18.10
C ARG A 51 -6.56 -16.37 -16.87
N VAL A 52 -7.20 -16.66 -15.74
CA VAL A 52 -6.54 -16.95 -14.48
C VAL A 52 -6.76 -18.43 -14.16
N ASP A 53 -5.69 -19.20 -14.00
CA ASP A 53 -5.72 -20.60 -13.58
C ASP A 53 -5.09 -20.76 -12.21
N GLU A 54 -5.92 -21.03 -11.21
CA GLU A 54 -5.49 -21.13 -9.82
C GLU A 54 -5.25 -22.58 -9.38
N SER A 55 -5.25 -23.56 -10.31
CA SER A 55 -5.16 -24.99 -9.98
C SER A 55 -3.90 -25.37 -9.21
N ALA A 56 -2.82 -24.61 -9.40
CA ALA A 56 -1.53 -24.76 -8.73
C ALA A 56 -1.46 -24.09 -7.34
N VAL A 57 -2.40 -23.20 -7.02
CA VAL A 57 -2.41 -22.45 -5.77
C VAL A 57 -2.93 -23.34 -4.64
N ASP A 58 -2.23 -23.32 -3.52
CA ASP A 58 -2.61 -24.08 -2.32
C ASP A 58 -3.96 -23.63 -1.78
N VAL A 59 -4.72 -24.60 -1.24
CA VAL A 59 -6.06 -24.37 -0.69
C VAL A 59 -6.01 -24.34 0.83
N TRP A 60 -6.43 -23.22 1.40
CA TRP A 60 -6.63 -23.03 2.82
C TRP A 60 -8.11 -23.15 3.17
N HIS A 61 -8.38 -23.50 4.43
CA HIS A 61 -9.73 -23.71 4.92
C HIS A 61 -10.02 -22.74 6.06
N ILE A 62 -10.94 -21.82 5.83
CA ILE A 62 -11.30 -20.77 6.79
C ILE A 62 -12.72 -21.04 7.28
N ALA A 63 -12.87 -21.30 8.58
CA ALA A 63 -14.17 -21.52 9.19
C ALA A 63 -14.73 -20.20 9.75
N ASP A 64 -16.03 -19.96 9.55
CA ASP A 64 -16.74 -18.88 10.24
C ASP A 64 -17.30 -19.40 11.57
N PRO A 65 -16.70 -19.03 12.72
CA PRO A 65 -17.16 -19.52 14.02
C PRO A 65 -18.52 -18.94 14.43
N ALA A 66 -19.03 -17.90 13.78
CA ALA A 66 -20.40 -17.43 14.00
C ALA A 66 -21.44 -18.38 13.38
N HIS A 67 -21.01 -19.25 12.44
CA HIS A 67 -21.82 -20.23 11.75
C HIS A 67 -21.17 -21.63 11.80
N PRO A 68 -21.00 -22.23 12.99
CA PRO A 68 -20.28 -23.50 13.15
C PRO A 68 -20.96 -24.70 12.47
N GLU A 69 -22.21 -24.56 12.05
CA GLU A 69 -22.93 -25.54 11.25
C GLU A 69 -22.47 -25.61 9.78
N ARG A 70 -21.79 -24.56 9.29
CA ARG A 70 -21.32 -24.49 7.91
C ARG A 70 -19.94 -25.12 7.78
N PRO A 71 -19.66 -25.84 6.68
CA PRO A 71 -18.30 -26.27 6.38
C PRO A 71 -17.39 -25.04 6.22
N ALA A 72 -16.10 -25.22 6.50
CA ALA A 72 -15.09 -24.19 6.23
C ALA A 72 -15.08 -23.84 4.73
N SER A 73 -14.89 -22.56 4.43
CA SER A 73 -14.71 -22.08 3.07
C SER A 73 -13.32 -22.44 2.58
N GLU A 74 -13.21 -22.89 1.34
CA GLU A 74 -11.94 -23.09 0.65
C GLU A 74 -11.48 -21.74 0.07
N HIS A 75 -10.23 -21.36 0.35
CA HIS A 75 -9.59 -20.16 -0.16
C HIS A 75 -8.28 -20.55 -0.83
N ARG A 76 -8.07 -20.12 -2.08
CA ARG A 76 -6.78 -20.28 -2.75
C ARG A 76 -5.86 -19.16 -2.29
N TYR A 77 -4.79 -19.51 -1.60
CA TYR A 77 -3.90 -18.53 -0.97
C TYR A 77 -2.43 -18.85 -1.31
N PRO A 78 -1.77 -18.02 -2.13
CA PRO A 78 -0.37 -18.20 -2.48
C PRO A 78 0.53 -17.61 -1.38
N ALA A 79 0.81 -18.39 -0.35
CA ALA A 79 1.76 -18.03 0.69
C ALA A 79 3.20 -17.95 0.14
N ALA A 80 4.06 -17.15 0.78
CA ALA A 80 5.45 -16.96 0.38
C ALA A 80 6.19 -18.29 0.13
N GLY A 81 6.86 -18.39 -1.01
CA GLY A 81 7.56 -19.61 -1.43
C GLY A 81 6.70 -20.67 -2.12
N THR A 82 5.37 -20.51 -2.17
CA THR A 82 4.45 -21.44 -2.88
C THR A 82 4.16 -20.98 -4.31
N GLN A 83 3.24 -21.64 -5.02
CA GLN A 83 2.92 -21.32 -6.42
C GLN A 83 1.82 -20.26 -6.51
N ASN A 84 2.03 -19.28 -7.41
CA ASN A 84 1.00 -18.32 -7.80
C ASN A 84 0.04 -18.89 -8.84
N ALA A 85 -1.08 -18.20 -9.03
CA ALA A 85 -1.98 -18.45 -10.15
C ALA A 85 -1.27 -18.15 -11.49
N THR A 86 -1.55 -18.96 -12.52
CA THR A 86 -1.09 -18.64 -13.87
C THR A 86 -2.02 -17.61 -14.49
N VAL A 87 -1.48 -16.45 -14.87
CA VAL A 87 -2.25 -15.35 -15.47
C VAL A 87 -1.80 -15.13 -16.91
N ASP A 88 -2.70 -15.46 -17.85
CA ASP A 88 -2.54 -15.22 -19.28
C ASP A 88 -3.41 -14.05 -19.73
N LEU A 89 -3.01 -13.38 -20.81
CA LEU A 89 -3.78 -12.28 -21.41
C LEU A 89 -4.24 -12.67 -22.81
N PHE A 90 -5.48 -12.33 -23.14
CA PHE A 90 -6.09 -12.54 -24.46
C PHE A 90 -6.73 -11.25 -24.95
N VAL A 91 -6.72 -11.04 -26.27
CA VAL A 91 -7.57 -10.05 -26.94
C VAL A 91 -8.75 -10.78 -27.57
N ILE A 92 -9.97 -10.43 -27.15
CA ILE A 92 -11.19 -11.09 -27.56
C ILE A 92 -11.96 -10.17 -28.50
N ASN A 93 -12.27 -10.64 -29.71
CA ASN A 93 -13.19 -9.94 -30.61
C ASN A 93 -14.64 -10.13 -30.13
N VAL A 94 -15.35 -9.03 -29.91
CA VAL A 94 -16.70 -9.06 -29.29
C VAL A 94 -17.75 -9.66 -30.23
N ALA A 95 -17.61 -9.46 -31.54
CA ALA A 95 -18.59 -9.91 -32.52
C ALA A 95 -18.44 -11.42 -32.83
N SER A 96 -17.21 -11.92 -32.95
CA SER A 96 -16.95 -13.32 -33.31
C SER A 96 -16.64 -14.23 -32.11
N ALA A 97 -16.42 -13.67 -30.92
CA ALA A 97 -15.88 -14.36 -29.74
C ALA A 97 -14.52 -15.05 -29.98
N THR A 98 -13.80 -14.66 -31.04
CA THR A 98 -12.43 -15.14 -31.30
C THR A 98 -11.49 -14.62 -30.22
N ARG A 99 -10.66 -15.49 -29.67
CA ARG A 99 -9.69 -15.18 -28.60
C ARG A 99 -8.28 -15.30 -29.16
N THR A 100 -7.56 -14.19 -29.20
CA THR A 100 -6.16 -14.12 -29.63
C THR A 100 -5.27 -14.11 -28.38
N PRO A 101 -4.43 -15.14 -28.14
CA PRO A 101 -3.51 -15.14 -27.00
C PRO A 101 -2.44 -14.06 -27.17
N VAL A 102 -2.07 -13.40 -26.07
CA VAL A 102 -1.01 -12.39 -26.05
C VAL A 102 0.31 -13.03 -25.63
N GLY A 103 1.36 -12.84 -26.42
CA GLY A 103 2.71 -13.36 -26.18
C GLY A 103 3.50 -12.59 -25.12
N LEU A 104 2.99 -12.50 -23.90
CA LEU A 104 3.65 -11.80 -22.79
C LEU A 104 5.06 -12.37 -22.48
N PRO A 105 5.99 -11.59 -21.88
CA PRO A 105 7.36 -12.02 -21.58
C PRO A 105 7.45 -13.30 -20.74
N ALA A 106 8.31 -14.25 -21.11
CA ALA A 106 8.33 -15.60 -20.50
C ALA A 106 8.79 -15.64 -19.04
N HIS A 107 9.57 -14.65 -18.57
CA HIS A 107 10.12 -14.61 -17.22
C HIS A 107 9.24 -13.81 -16.22
N ARG A 108 8.02 -13.45 -16.64
CA ARG A 108 7.05 -12.77 -15.77
C ARG A 108 6.47 -13.72 -14.73
N GLU A 109 6.18 -13.18 -13.56
CA GLU A 109 5.31 -13.82 -12.56
C GLU A 109 3.96 -13.09 -12.51
N TYR A 110 4.00 -11.75 -12.54
CA TYR A 110 2.82 -10.92 -12.32
C TYR A 110 2.44 -10.12 -13.57
N LEU A 111 1.14 -10.01 -13.83
CA LEU A 111 0.55 -9.05 -14.78
C LEU A 111 -0.02 -7.87 -13.98
N ASN A 112 0.72 -6.76 -13.95
CA ASN A 112 0.43 -5.63 -13.07
C ASN A 112 -0.67 -4.73 -13.63
N SER A 113 -0.58 -4.38 -14.92
CA SER A 113 -1.53 -3.47 -15.57
C SER A 113 -1.68 -3.74 -17.06
N VAL A 114 -2.86 -3.39 -17.59
CA VAL A 114 -3.19 -3.46 -19.02
C VAL A 114 -3.99 -2.20 -19.36
N SER A 115 -3.63 -1.53 -20.45
CA SER A 115 -4.34 -0.34 -20.90
C SER A 115 -4.37 -0.22 -22.41
N TRP A 116 -5.50 0.26 -22.93
CA TRP A 116 -5.63 0.62 -24.33
C TRP A 116 -5.07 2.02 -24.57
N THR A 117 -4.46 2.19 -25.74
CA THR A 117 -3.82 3.41 -26.22
C THR A 117 -4.23 3.64 -27.67
N ASP A 118 -3.97 4.83 -28.20
CA ASP A 118 -4.20 5.12 -29.63
C ASP A 118 -3.38 4.20 -30.56
N GLY A 119 -2.25 3.69 -30.06
CA GLY A 119 -1.35 2.78 -30.77
C GLY A 119 -1.60 1.29 -30.55
N GLY A 120 -2.72 0.91 -29.92
CA GLY A 120 -3.05 -0.49 -29.59
C GLY A 120 -3.11 -0.74 -28.09
N LEU A 121 -2.58 -1.86 -27.62
CA LEU A 121 -2.65 -2.26 -26.22
C LEU A 121 -1.25 -2.21 -25.59
N ILE A 122 -1.14 -1.80 -24.33
CA ILE A 122 0.07 -1.99 -23.53
C ILE A 122 -0.21 -2.84 -22.30
N ALA A 123 0.79 -3.58 -21.85
CA ALA A 123 0.76 -4.33 -20.60
C ALA A 123 2.08 -4.17 -19.84
N GLN A 124 1.99 -4.10 -18.52
CA GLN A 124 3.13 -4.16 -17.60
C GLN A 124 3.16 -5.52 -16.91
N THR A 125 4.32 -6.15 -16.92
CA THR A 125 4.59 -7.41 -16.22
C THR A 125 5.79 -7.25 -15.29
N GLN A 126 5.85 -8.07 -14.24
CA GLN A 126 6.90 -8.02 -13.23
C GLN A 126 7.45 -9.42 -12.92
N SER A 127 8.75 -9.50 -12.63
CA SER A 127 9.41 -10.72 -12.15
C SER A 127 8.93 -11.12 -10.75
N ARG A 128 9.11 -12.39 -10.37
CA ARG A 128 8.68 -12.89 -9.05
C ARG A 128 9.34 -12.18 -7.88
N ASP A 129 10.63 -11.90 -8.01
CA ASP A 129 11.41 -11.13 -7.02
C ASP A 129 11.11 -9.63 -7.07
N GLN A 130 10.28 -9.19 -8.02
CA GLN A 130 9.82 -7.82 -8.20
C GLN A 130 10.93 -6.80 -8.46
N ARG A 131 12.12 -7.29 -8.84
CA ARG A 131 13.28 -6.47 -9.19
C ARG A 131 13.30 -6.05 -10.64
N ALA A 132 12.42 -6.60 -11.49
CA ALA A 132 12.31 -6.21 -12.88
C ALA A 132 10.86 -6.01 -13.29
N VAL A 133 10.58 -4.93 -14.01
CA VAL A 133 9.32 -4.71 -14.73
C VAL A 133 9.58 -4.55 -16.22
N THR A 134 8.64 -5.00 -17.02
CA THR A 134 8.64 -4.85 -18.47
C THR A 134 7.33 -4.23 -18.92
N VAL A 135 7.38 -3.20 -19.74
CA VAL A 135 6.22 -2.68 -20.46
C VAL A 135 6.30 -3.11 -21.91
N SER A 136 5.25 -3.75 -22.40
CA SER A 136 5.15 -4.27 -23.77
C SER A 136 4.00 -3.60 -24.52
N ARG A 137 4.23 -3.21 -25.77
CA ARG A 137 3.17 -2.94 -26.75
C ARG A 137 2.69 -4.24 -27.36
N ILE A 138 1.38 -4.38 -27.51
CA ILE A 138 0.70 -5.59 -27.97
C ILE A 138 -0.09 -5.23 -29.23
N ASP A 139 0.15 -5.95 -30.33
CA ASP A 139 -0.72 -5.91 -31.50
C ASP A 139 -2.03 -6.66 -31.18
N PRO A 140 -3.19 -5.99 -31.16
CA PRO A 140 -4.45 -6.66 -30.79
C PRO A 140 -4.91 -7.71 -31.80
N ALA A 141 -4.45 -7.67 -33.05
CA ALA A 141 -4.85 -8.60 -34.09
C ALA A 141 -4.05 -9.91 -34.02
N THR A 142 -2.76 -9.85 -33.72
CA THR A 142 -1.88 -11.03 -33.70
C THR A 142 -1.55 -11.52 -32.28
N GLY A 143 -1.62 -10.63 -31.28
CA GLY A 143 -1.16 -10.90 -29.92
C GLY A 143 0.36 -10.75 -29.73
N ASP A 144 1.07 -10.32 -30.77
CA ASP A 144 2.53 -10.14 -30.72
C ASP A 144 2.91 -9.02 -29.76
N CYS A 145 3.92 -9.25 -28.93
CA CYS A 145 4.43 -8.30 -27.96
C CYS A 145 5.78 -7.73 -28.39
N THR A 146 5.96 -6.43 -28.26
CA THR A 146 7.26 -5.74 -28.35
C THR A 146 7.53 -4.99 -27.06
N THR A 147 8.63 -5.31 -26.38
CA THR A 147 9.08 -4.57 -25.20
C THR A 147 9.43 -3.14 -25.59
N VAL A 148 8.87 -2.17 -24.88
CA VAL A 148 9.11 -0.73 -25.09
C VAL A 148 9.79 -0.06 -23.89
N PHE A 149 9.78 -0.71 -22.73
CA PHE A 149 10.49 -0.25 -21.55
C PHE A 149 10.78 -1.43 -20.62
N GLU A 150 11.91 -1.34 -19.93
CA GLU A 150 12.33 -2.26 -18.89
C GLU A 150 12.97 -1.44 -17.78
N ASP A 151 12.62 -1.75 -16.53
CA ASP A 151 13.28 -1.19 -15.35
C ASP A 151 13.73 -2.32 -14.44
N ILE A 152 14.94 -2.17 -13.90
CA ILE A 152 15.58 -3.14 -13.01
C ILE A 152 16.08 -2.37 -11.79
N ASP A 153 15.77 -2.88 -10.60
CA ASP A 153 16.20 -2.34 -9.32
C ASP A 153 16.86 -3.41 -8.45
N ASP A 154 17.83 -3.00 -7.62
CA ASP A 154 18.54 -3.92 -6.74
C ASP A 154 17.73 -4.35 -5.51
N ALA A 155 16.74 -3.55 -5.10
CA ALA A 155 15.81 -3.84 -4.02
C ALA A 155 14.49 -4.37 -4.58
N TRP A 156 13.69 -3.49 -5.18
CA TRP A 156 12.43 -3.82 -5.86
C TRP A 156 11.98 -2.65 -6.74
N VAL A 157 11.10 -2.93 -7.70
CA VAL A 157 10.43 -1.92 -8.52
C VAL A 157 9.03 -1.66 -7.96
N GLU A 158 8.76 -0.40 -7.63
CA GLU A 158 7.45 0.01 -7.11
C GLU A 158 6.38 0.14 -8.19
N LEU A 159 5.16 -0.32 -7.91
CA LEU A 159 4.02 -0.14 -8.80
C LEU A 159 3.33 1.19 -8.46
N VAL A 160 3.40 2.15 -9.38
CA VAL A 160 2.89 3.50 -9.13
C VAL A 160 1.50 3.67 -9.73
N PRO A 161 0.47 4.09 -8.95
CA PRO A 161 -0.86 4.28 -9.48
C PRO A 161 -0.90 5.25 -10.67
N GLY A 162 -1.65 4.87 -11.70
CA GLY A 162 -1.89 5.68 -12.89
C GLY A 162 -0.86 5.56 -14.02
N VAL A 163 0.19 4.76 -13.83
CA VAL A 163 1.17 4.41 -14.87
C VAL A 163 1.34 2.89 -14.97
N PRO A 164 1.80 2.36 -16.11
CA PRO A 164 2.14 3.06 -17.35
C PRO A 164 0.91 3.44 -18.21
N PHE A 165 1.10 4.47 -19.04
CA PHE A 165 0.22 4.79 -20.17
C PHE A 165 1.04 5.38 -21.32
N ALA A 166 0.49 5.37 -22.53
CA ALA A 166 1.05 6.13 -23.65
C ALA A 166 0.20 7.38 -23.89
N ASP A 167 0.83 8.53 -24.08
CA ASP A 167 0.12 9.76 -24.44
C ASP A 167 -0.33 9.75 -25.92
N SER A 168 -1.08 10.78 -26.33
CA SER A 168 -1.57 10.92 -27.72
C SER A 168 -0.46 11.13 -28.76
N HIS A 169 0.77 11.39 -28.32
CA HIS A 169 1.95 11.50 -29.17
C HIS A 169 2.76 10.19 -29.21
N GLY A 170 2.34 9.18 -28.46
CA GLY A 170 2.96 7.87 -28.38
C GLY A 170 4.13 7.79 -27.40
N HIS A 171 4.39 8.84 -26.61
CA HIS A 171 5.39 8.77 -25.55
C HIS A 171 4.89 7.87 -24.41
N LEU A 172 5.76 7.02 -23.89
CA LEU A 172 5.46 6.17 -22.76
C LEU A 172 5.73 6.94 -21.46
N VAL A 173 4.71 7.07 -20.62
CA VAL A 173 4.85 7.60 -19.26
C VAL A 173 4.87 6.45 -18.28
N THR A 174 5.90 6.40 -17.45
CA THR A 174 6.08 5.41 -16.37
C THR A 174 6.60 6.08 -15.10
N CYS A 175 6.82 5.31 -14.04
CA CYS A 175 7.56 5.75 -12.88
C CYS A 175 8.67 4.75 -12.53
N ALA A 176 9.73 5.27 -11.95
CA ALA A 176 10.84 4.49 -11.42
C ALA A 176 11.55 5.27 -10.31
N ASP A 177 12.20 4.55 -9.41
CA ASP A 177 13.04 5.19 -8.39
C ASP A 177 14.39 5.59 -9.04
N ARG A 178 14.72 6.88 -8.98
CA ARG A 178 15.95 7.47 -9.53
C ARG A 178 16.40 8.62 -8.62
N ASP A 179 17.70 8.66 -8.33
CA ASP A 179 18.32 9.69 -7.48
C ASP A 179 17.70 9.77 -6.07
N GLY A 180 17.34 8.62 -5.48
CA GLY A 180 16.82 8.53 -4.10
C GLY A 180 15.33 8.86 -3.94
N ALA A 181 14.61 9.14 -5.03
CA ALA A 181 13.17 9.39 -5.03
C ALA A 181 12.46 8.70 -6.18
N ARG A 182 11.15 8.54 -6.04
CA ARG A 182 10.25 8.04 -7.08
C ARG A 182 9.95 9.12 -8.09
N ARG A 183 10.23 8.87 -9.36
CA ARG A 183 10.20 9.88 -10.42
C ARG A 183 9.24 9.47 -11.52
N VAL A 184 8.52 10.44 -12.11
CA VAL A 184 7.89 10.25 -13.42
C VAL A 184 8.97 10.20 -14.49
N LEU A 185 8.87 9.22 -15.38
CA LEU A 185 9.71 9.04 -16.56
C LEU A 185 8.86 9.20 -17.82
N VAL A 186 9.40 9.87 -18.83
CA VAL A 186 8.84 9.95 -20.19
C VAL A 186 9.86 9.35 -21.14
N ASP A 187 9.47 8.31 -21.87
CA ASP A 187 10.35 7.49 -22.72
C ASP A 187 11.64 7.04 -22.00
N GLY A 188 11.50 6.67 -20.73
CA GLY A 188 12.61 6.21 -19.88
C GLY A 188 13.47 7.32 -19.28
N VAL A 189 13.22 8.59 -19.57
CA VAL A 189 13.97 9.73 -19.03
C VAL A 189 13.24 10.32 -17.83
N PRO A 190 13.86 10.46 -16.64
CA PRO A 190 13.23 11.07 -15.47
C PRO A 190 13.03 12.58 -15.68
N VAL A 191 11.80 13.06 -15.47
CA VAL A 191 11.39 14.45 -15.78
C VAL A 191 10.93 15.26 -14.56
N THR A 192 10.58 14.59 -13.46
CA THR A 192 10.33 15.27 -12.16
C THR A 192 11.64 15.63 -11.47
N PRO A 193 11.72 16.54 -10.49
CA PRO A 193 12.92 16.76 -9.68
C PRO A 193 13.15 15.71 -8.58
N PRO A 194 14.39 15.47 -8.11
CA PRO A 194 14.72 14.46 -7.09
C PRO A 194 14.25 14.78 -5.67
N HIS A 195 13.94 16.05 -5.36
CA HIS A 195 13.43 16.41 -4.03
C HIS A 195 11.97 16.00 -3.82
N LEU A 196 11.24 15.75 -4.92
CA LEU A 196 9.85 15.29 -4.90
C LEU A 196 9.78 13.75 -4.94
N GLN A 197 9.07 13.16 -3.98
CA GLN A 197 8.64 11.77 -4.02
C GLN A 197 7.28 11.72 -4.73
N VAL A 198 7.23 11.19 -5.96
CA VAL A 198 5.97 10.98 -6.68
C VAL A 198 5.13 9.90 -5.98
N ARG A 199 3.84 10.15 -5.79
CA ARG A 199 2.89 9.26 -5.10
C ARG A 199 1.86 8.62 -6.05
N GLY A 200 1.68 9.18 -7.24
CA GLY A 200 0.80 8.64 -8.27
C GLY A 200 0.67 9.62 -9.43
N VAL A 201 0.36 9.11 -10.62
CA VAL A 201 0.03 9.94 -11.78
C VAL A 201 -1.49 9.99 -11.93
N VAL A 202 -2.05 11.20 -11.94
CA VAL A 202 -3.49 11.42 -11.94
C VAL A 202 -4.03 11.42 -13.38
N SER A 203 -3.30 12.05 -14.30
CA SER A 203 -3.65 12.09 -15.72
C SER A 203 -2.44 12.46 -16.59
N GLY A 204 -2.49 12.09 -17.87
CA GLY A 204 -1.53 12.53 -18.88
C GLY A 204 -2.21 13.00 -20.17
N GLY A 205 -1.43 13.69 -21.01
CA GLY A 205 -1.87 14.35 -22.23
C GLY A 205 -0.90 15.47 -22.59
N SER A 206 -1.41 16.66 -22.90
CA SER A 206 -0.56 17.86 -23.10
C SER A 206 0.22 18.26 -21.84
N ARG A 207 -0.27 17.85 -20.66
CA ARG A 207 0.41 17.99 -19.37
C ARG A 207 0.27 16.70 -18.58
N ILE A 208 1.26 16.43 -17.74
CA ILE A 208 1.21 15.36 -16.75
C ILE A 208 0.77 15.97 -15.43
N VAL A 209 -0.29 15.44 -14.84
CA VAL A 209 -0.78 15.81 -13.50
C VAL A 209 -0.49 14.64 -12.56
N PHE A 210 0.14 14.91 -11.42
CA PHE A 210 0.58 13.88 -10.50
C PHE A 210 0.51 14.36 -9.05
N THR A 211 0.43 13.43 -8.11
CA THR A 211 0.59 13.72 -6.68
C THR A 211 2.03 13.49 -6.26
N ALA A 212 2.55 14.35 -5.41
CA ALA A 212 3.88 14.21 -4.85
C ALA A 212 4.01 14.91 -3.50
N ASN A 213 5.05 14.59 -2.77
CA ASN A 213 5.48 15.32 -1.58
C ASN A 213 6.95 15.70 -1.67
N GLU A 214 7.35 16.76 -0.97
CA GLU A 214 8.76 17.00 -0.67
C GLU A 214 9.27 15.90 0.27
N THR A 215 10.42 15.32 -0.03
CA THR A 215 11.04 14.26 0.80
C THR A 215 11.37 14.73 2.23
N ASP A 216 11.60 16.04 2.40
CA ASP A 216 11.84 16.69 3.70
C ASP A 216 10.57 16.97 4.51
N THR A 217 9.38 16.94 3.89
CA THR A 217 8.09 17.13 4.57
C THR A 217 7.11 16.04 4.14
N PRO A 218 7.37 14.76 4.49
CA PRO A 218 6.61 13.63 3.98
C PRO A 218 5.13 13.64 4.40
N TRP A 219 4.77 14.39 5.44
CA TRP A 219 3.40 14.54 5.92
C TRP A 219 2.54 15.52 5.10
N VAL A 220 3.09 16.19 4.09
CA VAL A 220 2.36 17.07 3.16
C VAL A 220 2.35 16.44 1.78
N GLN A 221 1.21 16.38 1.10
CA GLN A 221 1.12 15.87 -0.28
C GLN A 221 0.29 16.82 -1.12
N ASN A 222 0.81 17.22 -2.29
CA ASN A 222 0.15 18.17 -3.18
C ASN A 222 -0.03 17.59 -4.58
N VAL A 223 -0.75 18.34 -5.41
CA VAL A 223 -0.96 18.03 -6.83
C VAL A 223 -0.10 18.97 -7.67
N PHE A 224 0.68 18.38 -8.56
CA PHE A 224 1.59 19.07 -9.46
C PHE A 224 1.17 18.86 -10.91
N SER A 225 1.54 19.80 -11.77
CA SER A 225 1.38 19.69 -13.21
C SER A 225 2.62 20.19 -13.93
N MET A 226 3.04 19.48 -14.98
CA MET A 226 4.19 19.85 -15.81
C MET A 226 3.95 19.48 -17.28
N ASN A 227 4.76 20.04 -18.18
CA ASN A 227 4.84 19.54 -19.55
C ASN A 227 5.53 18.15 -19.57
N PRO A 228 5.32 17.32 -20.61
CA PRO A 228 5.94 15.99 -20.68
C PRO A 228 7.48 15.99 -20.64
N ASP A 229 8.13 17.08 -21.05
CA ASP A 229 9.59 17.25 -20.97
C ASP A 229 10.09 17.68 -19.57
N GLY A 230 9.18 17.79 -18.58
CA GLY A 230 9.46 18.24 -17.22
C GLY A 230 9.50 19.76 -17.05
N SER A 231 9.36 20.54 -18.13
CA SER A 231 9.32 22.00 -18.05
C SER A 231 8.00 22.51 -17.47
N ASP A 232 8.02 23.76 -16.99
CA ASP A 232 6.83 24.43 -16.44
C ASP A 232 6.14 23.63 -15.31
N LEU A 233 6.94 23.03 -14.42
CA LEU A 233 6.45 22.36 -13.22
C LEU A 233 5.78 23.36 -12.27
N GLN A 234 4.52 23.10 -11.92
CA GLN A 234 3.71 23.93 -11.04
C GLN A 234 3.04 23.08 -9.97
N ASN A 235 3.04 23.57 -8.73
CA ASN A 235 2.15 23.09 -7.68
C ASN A 235 0.78 23.75 -7.90
N ILE A 236 -0.17 23.01 -8.47
CA ILE A 236 -1.46 23.55 -8.91
C ILE A 236 -2.50 23.57 -7.77
N HIS A 237 -2.17 22.99 -6.62
CA HIS A 237 -2.99 23.03 -5.41
C HIS A 237 -2.12 23.11 -4.15
N PRO A 238 -1.49 24.28 -3.89
CA PRO A 238 -0.58 24.44 -2.75
C PRO A 238 -1.34 24.46 -1.43
N LEU A 239 -1.03 23.50 -0.55
CA LEU A 239 -1.60 23.38 0.79
C LEU A 239 -0.55 22.82 1.75
N ASP A 240 -0.51 23.33 2.99
CA ASP A 240 0.06 22.58 4.11
C ASP A 240 -0.96 21.55 4.57
N GLY A 241 -0.97 20.41 3.89
CA GLY A 241 -2.01 19.41 4.05
C GLY A 241 -1.84 18.20 3.14
N ILE A 242 -2.90 17.42 3.00
CA ILE A 242 -3.00 16.32 2.05
C ILE A 242 -4.00 16.68 0.96
N VAL A 243 -3.50 16.70 -0.27
CA VAL A 243 -4.28 16.85 -1.50
C VAL A 243 -4.27 15.54 -2.28
N SER A 244 -5.44 15.09 -2.68
CA SER A 244 -5.65 14.00 -3.64
C SER A 244 -6.48 14.53 -4.80
N ALA A 245 -6.32 13.97 -6.00
CA ALA A 245 -7.06 14.43 -7.16
C ALA A 245 -7.41 13.32 -8.14
N THR A 246 -8.44 13.58 -8.94
CA THR A 246 -8.74 12.90 -10.20
C THR A 246 -8.83 13.95 -11.30
N ALA A 247 -8.48 13.59 -12.54
CA ALA A 247 -8.47 14.55 -13.63
C ALA A 247 -8.87 13.91 -14.97
N THR A 248 -9.48 14.72 -15.82
CA THR A 248 -9.75 14.39 -17.22
C THR A 248 -9.74 15.66 -18.07
N GLY A 249 -8.97 15.68 -19.15
CA GLY A 249 -8.77 16.89 -19.95
C GLY A 249 -8.22 18.04 -19.10
N SER A 250 -8.86 19.22 -19.19
CA SER A 250 -8.50 20.40 -18.37
C SER A 250 -9.20 20.47 -17.01
N THR A 251 -9.99 19.45 -16.65
CA THR A 251 -10.72 19.42 -15.38
C THR A 251 -9.97 18.58 -14.35
N VAL A 252 -9.63 19.19 -13.22
CA VAL A 252 -9.06 18.49 -12.05
C VAL A 252 -10.03 18.64 -10.88
N VAL A 253 -10.43 17.53 -10.27
CA VAL A 253 -11.20 17.53 -9.02
C VAL A 253 -10.25 17.14 -7.89
N ALA A 254 -10.01 18.07 -6.98
CA ALA A 254 -9.14 17.85 -5.83
C ALA A 254 -9.95 17.74 -4.53
N ARG A 255 -9.51 16.85 -3.65
CA ARG A 255 -9.91 16.77 -2.25
C ARG A 255 -8.73 17.21 -1.39
N THR A 256 -8.96 18.18 -0.52
CA THR A 256 -7.96 18.71 0.41
C THR A 256 -8.31 18.40 1.85
N SER A 257 -7.29 18.21 2.69
CA SER A 257 -7.42 18.17 4.15
C SER A 257 -6.16 18.76 4.78
N SER A 258 -6.28 19.39 5.94
CA SER A 258 -5.15 19.99 6.67
C SER A 258 -5.34 19.77 8.17
N LEU A 259 -4.33 20.10 8.98
CA LEU A 259 -4.50 20.10 10.45
C LEU A 259 -5.47 21.19 10.93
N ALA A 260 -5.57 22.30 10.20
CA ALA A 260 -6.40 23.45 10.56
C ALA A 260 -7.90 23.25 10.29
N ALA A 261 -8.25 22.32 9.39
CA ALA A 261 -9.63 22.05 9.00
C ALA A 261 -10.04 20.63 9.41
N SER A 262 -11.10 20.52 10.19
CA SER A 262 -11.71 19.26 10.62
C SER A 262 -12.40 18.49 9.50
N ARG A 263 -12.85 19.20 8.46
CA ARG A 263 -13.50 18.63 7.27
C ARG A 263 -12.59 18.75 6.07
N ALA A 264 -12.65 17.74 5.20
CA ALA A 264 -12.08 17.86 3.87
C ALA A 264 -12.88 18.84 3.01
N ALA A 265 -12.18 19.59 2.16
CA ALA A 265 -12.79 20.42 1.13
C ALA A 265 -12.59 19.80 -0.25
N PHE A 266 -13.44 20.18 -1.19
CA PHE A 266 -13.45 19.66 -2.55
C PHE A 266 -13.51 20.82 -3.54
N THR A 267 -12.65 20.81 -4.53
CA THR A 267 -12.48 21.92 -5.48
C THR A 267 -12.37 21.35 -6.89
N VAL A 268 -13.10 21.93 -7.83
CA VAL A 268 -12.91 21.70 -9.27
C VAL A 268 -12.04 22.82 -9.82
N LEU A 269 -10.90 22.47 -10.38
CA LEU A 269 -10.07 23.35 -11.18
C LEU A 269 -10.43 23.13 -12.65
N LEU A 270 -10.96 24.16 -13.30
CA LEU A 270 -11.32 24.16 -14.71
C LEU A 270 -10.70 25.39 -15.36
N ASP A 271 -9.75 25.21 -16.28
CA ASP A 271 -9.09 26.31 -17.00
C ASP A 271 -8.58 27.44 -16.08
N ASN A 272 -7.89 27.07 -14.99
CA ASN A 272 -7.39 27.96 -13.92
C ASN A 272 -8.47 28.65 -13.06
N ARG A 273 -9.75 28.29 -13.22
CA ARG A 273 -10.81 28.72 -12.32
C ARG A 273 -11.08 27.64 -11.28
N GLU A 274 -11.06 28.04 -10.02
CA GLU A 274 -11.44 27.19 -8.90
C GLU A 274 -12.93 27.31 -8.59
N ILE A 275 -13.61 26.18 -8.45
CA ILE A 275 -15.02 26.07 -8.09
C ILE A 275 -15.12 25.14 -6.87
N GLY A 276 -15.51 25.70 -5.72
CA GLY A 276 -15.73 24.92 -4.52
C GLY A 276 -16.98 24.03 -4.61
N ILE A 277 -16.88 22.80 -4.13
CA ILE A 277 -18.01 21.89 -3.92
C ILE A 277 -18.38 21.97 -2.44
N HIS A 278 -19.64 22.32 -2.16
CA HIS A 278 -20.13 22.42 -0.79
C HIS A 278 -20.16 21.04 -0.12
N SER A 279 -19.50 20.91 1.03
CA SER A 279 -19.48 19.69 1.83
C SER A 279 -20.64 19.66 2.83
N HIS A 280 -21.48 18.62 2.74
CA HIS A 280 -22.57 18.36 3.69
C HIS A 280 -22.17 17.36 4.80
N ALA A 281 -20.89 17.02 4.91
CA ALA A 281 -20.41 16.17 5.99
C ALA A 281 -20.64 16.83 7.35
N GLU A 282 -20.91 16.02 8.37
CA GLU A 282 -21.03 16.50 9.76
C GLU A 282 -19.68 16.85 10.37
N GLU A 283 -19.70 17.67 11.42
CA GLU A 283 -18.49 18.01 12.17
C GLU A 283 -18.10 16.86 13.10
N PRO A 284 -16.84 16.38 13.07
CA PRO A 284 -16.38 15.38 14.02
C PRO A 284 -16.51 15.87 15.47
N LEU A 285 -17.00 15.01 16.38
CA LEU A 285 -17.08 15.30 17.82
C LEU A 285 -15.70 15.39 18.49
N VAL A 286 -14.70 14.79 17.86
CA VAL A 286 -13.31 14.78 18.31
C VAL A 286 -12.53 15.79 17.50
N SER A 287 -11.79 16.65 18.19
CA SER A 287 -10.95 17.65 17.57
C SER A 287 -9.50 17.36 17.95
N PRO A 288 -8.66 16.90 17.03
CA PRO A 288 -7.26 16.57 17.30
C PRO A 288 -6.40 17.77 17.72
N ASN A 289 -5.63 17.61 18.80
CA ASN A 289 -4.61 18.51 19.30
C ASN A 289 -3.26 17.84 19.07
N VAL A 290 -2.76 18.02 17.85
CA VAL A 290 -1.61 17.31 17.31
C VAL A 290 -0.49 18.29 16.98
N ARG A 291 0.74 17.88 17.27
CA ARG A 291 1.95 18.55 16.80
C ARG A 291 2.79 17.54 16.03
N ILE A 292 3.07 17.86 14.77
CA ILE A 292 4.01 17.10 13.94
C ILE A 292 5.42 17.66 14.14
N THR A 293 6.41 16.77 14.23
CA THR A 293 7.82 17.09 14.39
C THR A 293 8.66 15.95 13.83
N GLU A 294 9.98 16.05 13.97
CA GLU A 294 10.92 15.01 13.59
C GLU A 294 11.86 14.68 14.76
N VAL A 295 12.28 13.41 14.85
CA VAL A 295 13.17 12.94 15.92
C VAL A 295 14.46 12.37 15.33
N GLY A 296 15.57 12.68 16.01
CA GLY A 296 16.85 12.01 15.76
C GLY A 296 17.61 12.51 14.52
N PRO A 297 18.84 12.02 14.30
CA PRO A 297 19.64 12.37 13.12
C PRO A 297 18.98 11.92 11.81
N ARG A 298 18.13 10.89 11.85
CA ARG A 298 17.36 10.39 10.71
C ARG A 298 16.09 11.21 10.43
N ARG A 299 15.76 12.17 11.30
CA ARG A 299 14.57 13.01 11.19
C ARG A 299 13.29 12.17 11.03
N ILE A 300 13.10 11.18 11.91
CA ILE A 300 11.92 10.30 11.92
C ILE A 300 10.66 11.16 12.07
N PRO A 301 9.69 11.16 11.14
CA PRO A 301 8.44 11.89 11.31
C PRO A 301 7.62 11.38 12.49
N VAL A 302 7.18 12.30 13.36
CA VAL A 302 6.41 11.99 14.58
C VAL A 302 5.24 12.96 14.73
N ALA A 303 4.06 12.44 14.99
CA ALA A 303 2.92 13.19 15.51
C ALA A 303 2.72 12.90 17.00
N ILE A 304 2.68 13.96 17.81
CA ILE A 304 2.38 13.91 19.24
C ILE A 304 0.99 14.49 19.45
N ILE A 305 0.10 13.68 20.04
CA ILE A 305 -1.28 14.03 20.30
C ILE A 305 -1.49 14.06 21.81
N THR A 306 -2.04 15.16 22.31
CA THR A 306 -2.23 15.39 23.76
C THR A 306 -3.67 15.79 24.09
N PRO A 307 -4.15 15.51 25.32
CA PRO A 307 -5.48 15.93 25.71
C PRO A 307 -5.59 17.45 25.73
N ARG A 308 -6.81 17.94 25.48
CA ARG A 308 -7.15 19.38 25.49
C ARG A 308 -7.51 19.92 26.87
N ASP A 309 -7.00 19.30 27.92
CA ASP A 309 -7.37 19.59 29.31
C ASP A 309 -6.57 20.73 29.94
N GLY A 310 -5.51 21.21 29.27
CA GLY A 310 -4.63 22.29 29.73
C GLY A 310 -3.84 21.95 31.00
N ARG A 311 -3.75 20.66 31.35
CA ARG A 311 -3.05 20.20 32.57
C ARG A 311 -1.60 19.87 32.28
N ASP A 312 -0.72 20.16 33.24
CA ASP A 312 0.72 19.84 33.17
C ASP A 312 1.09 18.55 33.92
N THR A 313 0.12 17.66 34.13
CA THR A 313 0.36 16.38 34.80
C THR A 313 1.02 15.40 33.85
N LYS A 314 1.95 14.59 34.37
CA LYS A 314 2.50 13.46 33.62
C LYS A 314 1.44 12.41 33.29
N LEU A 315 1.42 11.97 32.04
CA LEU A 315 0.45 11.03 31.49
C LEU A 315 1.16 9.78 30.97
N PRO A 316 0.53 8.60 31.08
CA PRO A 316 1.02 7.41 30.38
C PRO A 316 1.12 7.68 28.87
N VAL A 317 2.07 7.02 28.22
CA VAL A 317 2.34 7.15 26.79
C VAL A 317 1.72 5.97 26.05
N LEU A 318 1.05 6.24 24.93
CA LEU A 318 0.54 5.23 24.02
C LEU A 318 1.13 5.43 22.62
N PHE A 319 1.98 4.51 22.20
CA PHE A 319 2.42 4.43 20.81
C PHE A 319 1.30 3.80 19.96
N ASP A 320 0.95 4.46 18.87
CA ASP A 320 -0.07 4.03 17.90
C ASP A 320 0.50 4.10 16.46
N PRO A 321 1.62 3.41 16.14
CA PRO A 321 2.15 3.35 14.79
C PRO A 321 1.32 2.40 13.89
N TYR A 322 1.60 2.43 12.60
CA TYR A 322 1.42 1.25 11.75
C TYR A 322 2.77 0.63 11.45
N GLY A 323 3.70 1.44 10.91
CA GLY A 323 5.13 1.12 10.82
C GLY A 323 5.53 0.15 9.71
N GLY A 324 4.57 -0.43 9.00
CA GLY A 324 4.84 -1.28 7.84
C GLY A 324 5.01 -0.50 6.52
N PRO A 325 5.63 -1.13 5.51
CA PRO A 325 5.63 -0.63 4.14
C PRO A 325 4.24 -0.25 3.61
N HIS A 326 4.20 0.63 2.62
CA HIS A 326 2.99 1.15 1.95
C HIS A 326 1.99 1.93 2.81
N ALA A 327 2.14 1.99 4.15
CA ALA A 327 1.28 2.81 4.98
C ALA A 327 2.03 3.94 5.69
N GLN A 328 1.38 5.10 5.73
CA GLN A 328 1.90 6.33 6.33
C GLN A 328 0.83 6.90 7.26
N ARG A 329 1.19 7.26 8.50
CA ARG A 329 0.22 7.76 9.50
C ARG A 329 0.49 9.19 9.96
N VAL A 330 1.71 9.70 9.82
CA VAL A 330 2.04 11.09 10.11
C VAL A 330 1.68 11.93 8.87
N LEU A 331 0.45 12.45 8.87
CA LEU A 331 -0.11 13.22 7.76
C LEU A 331 -0.63 14.57 8.26
N SER A 332 -0.44 15.65 7.51
CA SER A 332 -1.03 16.98 7.79
C SER A 332 -2.52 16.95 7.46
N SER A 333 -3.30 16.22 8.26
CA SER A 333 -4.74 16.03 8.08
C SER A 333 -5.38 15.84 9.43
N ASN A 334 -6.30 16.73 9.80
CA ASN A 334 -6.98 16.68 11.09
C ASN A 334 -7.64 15.31 11.31
N ALA A 335 -8.39 14.82 10.32
CA ALA A 335 -9.11 13.55 10.40
C ALA A 335 -8.19 12.32 10.60
N ALA A 336 -6.92 12.38 10.19
CA ALA A 336 -5.97 11.27 10.38
C ALA A 336 -5.70 10.95 11.86
N PHE A 337 -5.98 11.90 12.77
CA PHE A 337 -5.69 11.77 14.20
C PHE A 337 -6.93 11.69 15.09
N ALA A 338 -8.13 11.51 14.53
CA ALA A 338 -9.37 11.47 15.33
C ALA A 338 -9.36 10.32 16.37
N THR A 339 -8.95 9.12 15.97
CA THR A 339 -8.82 7.97 16.89
C THR A 339 -7.72 8.18 17.92
N SER A 340 -6.56 8.68 17.49
CA SER A 340 -5.44 8.98 18.39
C SER A 340 -5.81 10.07 19.40
N GLN A 341 -6.59 11.07 18.99
CA GLN A 341 -7.12 12.08 19.91
C GLN A 341 -8.11 11.50 20.91
N TRP A 342 -8.98 10.57 20.50
CA TRP A 342 -9.88 9.92 21.44
C TRP A 342 -9.12 9.24 22.58
N PHE A 343 -8.01 8.54 22.27
CA PHE A 343 -7.10 7.99 23.27
C PHE A 343 -6.44 9.08 24.11
N ALA A 344 -5.96 10.17 23.49
CA ALA A 344 -5.37 11.27 24.24
C ALA A 344 -6.35 11.86 25.26
N ASP A 345 -7.63 12.02 24.87
CA ASP A 345 -8.71 12.47 25.73
C ASP A 345 -9.07 11.47 26.86
N GLN A 346 -8.67 10.19 26.74
CA GLN A 346 -8.71 9.21 27.84
C GLN A 346 -7.54 9.34 28.82
N GLY A 347 -6.65 10.32 28.63
CA GLY A 347 -5.54 10.62 29.55
C GLY A 347 -4.19 10.06 29.13
N PHE A 348 -3.91 10.00 27.82
CA PHE A 348 -2.63 9.54 27.28
C PHE A 348 -1.89 10.66 26.53
N VAL A 349 -0.55 10.61 26.54
CA VAL A 349 0.24 11.19 25.44
C VAL A 349 0.28 10.13 24.34
N VAL A 350 -0.31 10.42 23.18
CA VAL A 350 -0.34 9.47 22.06
C VAL A 350 0.74 9.85 21.05
N VAL A 351 1.51 8.87 20.61
CA VAL A 351 2.63 9.04 19.69
C VAL A 351 2.40 8.19 18.46
N VAL A 352 2.44 8.82 17.30
CA VAL A 352 2.45 8.15 15.99
C VAL A 352 3.77 8.47 15.33
N ALA A 353 4.53 7.46 14.92
CA ALA A 353 5.82 7.64 14.26
C ALA A 353 5.89 6.79 12.99
N ASP A 354 6.31 7.41 11.90
CA ASP A 354 6.55 6.76 10.61
C ASP A 354 8.05 6.43 10.52
N ASN A 355 8.40 5.18 10.81
CA ASN A 355 9.77 4.65 10.82
C ASN A 355 10.31 4.35 9.40
N ARG A 356 11.60 3.98 9.30
CA ARG A 356 12.19 3.41 8.08
C ARG A 356 11.30 2.32 7.49
N GLY A 357 11.13 2.32 6.18
CA GLY A 357 10.18 1.47 5.45
C GLY A 357 8.84 2.14 5.10
N THR A 358 8.41 3.19 5.81
CA THR A 358 7.15 3.88 5.48
C THR A 358 7.31 4.81 4.27
N PRO A 359 6.26 5.03 3.45
CA PRO A 359 6.34 5.89 2.28
C PRO A 359 6.64 7.36 2.56
N GLY A 360 7.16 8.06 1.54
CA GLY A 360 7.17 9.53 1.47
C GLY A 360 8.52 10.18 1.77
N LYS A 361 9.49 9.48 2.36
CA LYS A 361 10.81 10.05 2.68
C LYS A 361 11.92 9.63 1.69
N GLY A 362 11.53 9.26 0.46
CA GLY A 362 12.44 8.78 -0.58
C GLY A 362 12.58 7.27 -0.61
N SER A 363 13.10 6.74 -1.72
CA SER A 363 13.26 5.31 -1.96
C SER A 363 14.25 4.66 -0.99
N ASP A 364 15.33 5.37 -0.63
CA ASP A 364 16.35 4.85 0.28
C ASP A 364 15.78 4.59 1.69
N TRP A 365 14.89 5.47 2.14
CA TRP A 365 14.16 5.29 3.40
C TRP A 365 13.20 4.10 3.36
N GLU A 366 12.46 3.95 2.26
CA GLU A 366 11.55 2.81 2.05
C GLU A 366 12.32 1.48 2.01
N ARG A 367 13.55 1.47 1.48
CA ARG A 367 14.41 0.28 1.30
C ARG A 367 15.18 -0.17 2.53
N GLU A 368 15.23 0.63 3.58
CA GLU A 368 15.96 0.27 4.81
C GLU A 368 15.41 -0.97 5.53
N VAL A 369 14.20 -1.44 5.17
CA VAL A 369 13.60 -2.70 5.68
C VAL A 369 13.84 -3.92 4.78
N LEU A 370 14.62 -3.77 3.71
CA LEU A 370 14.95 -4.89 2.82
C LEU A 370 15.66 -6.00 3.60
N HIS A 371 15.07 -7.19 3.55
CA HIS A 371 15.46 -8.40 4.29
C HIS A 371 15.36 -8.30 5.83
N ASP A 372 14.78 -7.23 6.38
CA ASP A 372 14.51 -7.08 7.81
C ASP A 372 13.30 -6.16 8.09
N LEU A 373 12.12 -6.77 8.18
CA LEU A 373 10.89 -6.10 8.60
C LEU A 373 10.80 -5.88 10.13
N ALA A 374 11.81 -6.27 10.92
CA ALA A 374 11.79 -6.17 12.38
C ALA A 374 12.69 -5.07 12.93
N GLY A 375 13.99 -5.16 12.64
CA GLY A 375 15.04 -4.36 13.28
C GLY A 375 14.85 -2.86 13.06
N PRO A 376 14.95 -2.36 11.81
CA PRO A 376 14.84 -0.93 11.49
C PRO A 376 13.55 -0.30 12.02
N VAL A 377 12.42 -1.02 11.87
CA VAL A 377 11.11 -0.58 12.33
C VAL A 377 11.09 -0.38 13.86
N LEU A 378 11.55 -1.37 14.62
CA LEU A 378 11.55 -1.30 16.08
C LEU A 378 12.56 -0.28 16.63
N GLU A 379 13.75 -0.23 16.04
CA GLU A 379 14.82 0.70 16.43
C GLU A 379 14.33 2.15 16.42
N ASP A 380 13.63 2.54 15.36
CA ASP A 380 13.12 3.90 15.21
C ASP A 380 12.03 4.22 16.25
N GLN A 381 11.15 3.26 16.57
CA GLN A 381 10.16 3.45 17.64
C GLN A 381 10.83 3.61 19.03
N VAL A 382 11.89 2.84 19.29
CA VAL A 382 12.70 2.97 20.52
C VAL A 382 13.42 4.32 20.59
N GLU A 383 13.95 4.80 19.46
CA GLU A 383 14.58 6.12 19.37
C GLU A 383 13.58 7.24 19.68
N VAL A 384 12.38 7.18 19.09
CA VAL A 384 11.29 8.11 19.39
C VAL A 384 10.91 8.08 20.87
N ALA A 385 10.76 6.89 21.46
CA ALA A 385 10.45 6.75 22.88
C ALA A 385 11.52 7.38 23.77
N ARG A 386 12.81 7.17 23.47
CA ARG A 386 13.93 7.74 24.24
C ARG A 386 14.02 9.27 24.13
N ALA A 387 13.67 9.84 22.99
CA ALA A 387 13.67 11.29 22.78
C ALA A 387 12.44 11.99 23.38
N LEU A 388 11.32 11.27 23.55
CA LEU A 388 10.02 11.81 23.92
C LEU A 388 10.03 12.77 25.13
N PRO A 389 10.73 12.49 26.25
CA PRO A 389 10.73 13.39 27.41
C PRO A 389 11.27 14.80 27.13
N SER A 390 12.13 14.95 26.12
CA SER A 390 12.70 16.26 25.75
C SER A 390 11.77 17.09 24.87
N ILE A 391 10.86 16.42 24.13
CA ILE A 391 9.92 17.05 23.20
C ILE A 391 8.49 17.09 23.73
N GLU A 392 8.15 16.28 24.73
CA GLU A 392 6.86 16.27 25.44
C GLU A 392 7.07 15.96 26.94
N PRO A 393 7.24 16.99 27.79
CA PRO A 393 7.52 16.82 29.22
C PRO A 393 6.43 16.09 30.01
N ARG A 394 5.19 16.05 29.51
CA ARG A 394 4.09 15.30 30.14
C ARG A 394 4.23 13.79 29.94
N ALA A 395 5.14 13.31 29.10
CA ALA A 395 5.33 11.88 28.88
C ALA A 395 5.88 11.17 30.14
N ASP A 396 5.08 10.26 30.71
CA ASP A 396 5.50 9.35 31.77
C ASP A 396 6.12 8.08 31.20
N MET A 397 7.45 8.09 31.05
CA MET A 397 8.18 6.95 30.51
C MET A 397 8.19 5.71 31.40
N SER A 398 7.65 5.78 32.63
CA SER A 398 7.42 4.57 33.45
C SER A 398 6.18 3.78 33.01
N ARG A 399 5.34 4.36 32.13
CA ARG A 399 4.07 3.78 31.66
C ARG A 399 3.90 4.00 30.17
N VAL A 400 4.58 3.17 29.37
CA VAL A 400 4.54 3.24 27.90
C VAL A 400 3.88 1.99 27.35
N GLY A 401 2.76 2.14 26.65
CA GLY A 401 2.12 1.07 25.88
C GLY A 401 2.31 1.27 24.39
N ILE A 402 2.17 0.19 23.61
CA ILE A 402 2.13 0.24 22.15
C ILE A 402 0.95 -0.58 21.63
N ARG A 403 0.29 -0.10 20.57
CA ARG A 403 -0.81 -0.79 19.92
C ARG A 403 -0.75 -0.69 18.42
N GLY A 404 -1.39 -1.63 17.74
CA GLY A 404 -1.62 -1.54 16.31
C GLY A 404 -2.45 -2.70 15.77
N TRP A 405 -2.77 -2.63 14.47
CA TRP A 405 -3.47 -3.65 13.72
C TRP A 405 -2.64 -4.08 12.51
N SER A 406 -2.77 -5.33 12.05
CA SER A 406 -2.00 -5.87 10.91
C SER A 406 -0.49 -5.74 11.20
N PHE A 407 0.29 -5.08 10.33
CA PHE A 407 1.71 -4.79 10.59
C PHE A 407 1.92 -4.04 11.91
N GLY A 408 1.03 -3.10 12.26
CA GLY A 408 1.09 -2.42 13.56
C GLY A 408 0.86 -3.37 14.73
N GLY A 409 0.09 -4.44 14.54
CA GLY A 409 -0.10 -5.51 15.52
C GLY A 409 1.18 -6.35 15.68
N TYR A 410 1.81 -6.69 14.56
CA TYR A 410 3.15 -7.31 14.55
C TYR A 410 4.16 -6.43 15.30
N LEU A 411 4.24 -5.13 15.00
CA LEU A 411 5.13 -4.18 15.65
C LEU A 411 4.84 -4.04 17.16
N ALA A 412 3.56 -4.02 17.56
CA ALA A 412 3.19 -3.95 18.97
C ALA A 412 3.66 -5.21 19.75
N ALA A 413 3.50 -6.40 19.17
CA ALA A 413 3.99 -7.65 19.76
C ALA A 413 5.53 -7.70 19.75
N LEU A 414 6.16 -7.36 18.64
CA LEU A 414 7.61 -7.27 18.48
C LEU A 414 8.24 -6.37 19.55
N ALA A 415 7.65 -5.19 19.77
CA ALA A 415 8.14 -4.20 20.72
C ALA A 415 8.14 -4.71 22.16
N VAL A 416 7.10 -5.40 22.62
CA VAL A 416 7.08 -5.97 23.98
C VAL A 416 7.95 -7.21 24.15
N LEU A 417 8.22 -7.94 23.06
CA LEU A 417 9.10 -9.10 23.06
C LEU A 417 10.58 -8.69 23.03
N ARG A 418 10.93 -7.67 22.24
CA ARG A 418 12.33 -7.29 21.96
C ARG A 418 12.81 -6.02 22.67
N ALA A 419 11.92 -5.12 23.07
CA ALA A 419 12.24 -3.89 23.81
C ALA A 419 11.36 -3.70 25.08
N PRO A 420 11.29 -4.71 25.98
CA PRO A 420 10.43 -4.67 27.17
C PRO A 420 10.87 -3.63 28.22
N ASP A 421 12.08 -3.09 28.13
CA ASP A 421 12.57 -1.97 28.95
C ASP A 421 11.98 -0.62 28.51
N VAL A 422 11.51 -0.53 27.27
CA VAL A 422 10.88 0.66 26.69
C VAL A 422 9.36 0.53 26.69
N PHE A 423 8.83 -0.58 26.15
CA PHE A 423 7.40 -0.82 26.02
C PHE A 423 6.92 -1.78 27.10
N HIS A 424 6.03 -1.28 27.95
CA HIS A 424 5.59 -1.94 29.18
C HIS A 424 4.31 -2.78 28.98
N CYS A 425 3.56 -2.57 27.91
CA CYS A 425 2.44 -3.40 27.47
C CYS A 425 2.18 -3.25 25.97
N GLY A 426 1.55 -4.26 25.37
CA GLY A 426 1.28 -4.33 23.93
C GLY A 426 -0.17 -4.75 23.65
N VAL A 427 -0.78 -4.14 22.63
CA VAL A 427 -2.07 -4.59 22.07
C VAL A 427 -1.89 -4.87 20.58
N ALA A 428 -1.86 -6.16 20.23
CA ALA A 428 -1.63 -6.66 18.89
C ALA A 428 -2.94 -7.13 18.25
N GLY A 429 -3.50 -6.32 17.35
CA GLY A 429 -4.66 -6.70 16.53
C GLY A 429 -4.23 -7.33 15.21
N ALA A 430 -4.78 -8.48 14.86
CA ALA A 430 -4.47 -9.26 13.66
C ALA A 430 -2.97 -9.25 13.28
N PRO A 431 -2.05 -9.61 14.20
CA PRO A 431 -0.62 -9.54 13.92
C PRO A 431 -0.20 -10.60 12.92
N VAL A 432 0.67 -10.24 11.98
CA VAL A 432 1.47 -11.21 11.22
C VAL A 432 2.56 -11.74 12.15
N THR A 433 2.47 -13.00 12.56
CA THR A 433 3.39 -13.58 13.56
C THR A 433 4.51 -14.42 12.96
N ASP A 434 4.34 -14.87 11.72
CA ASP A 434 5.32 -15.57 10.91
C ASP A 434 5.06 -15.24 9.44
N TRP A 435 6.04 -14.65 8.77
CA TRP A 435 5.89 -14.14 7.42
C TRP A 435 5.67 -15.24 6.36
N ARG A 436 5.95 -16.51 6.67
CA ARG A 436 5.68 -17.63 5.75
C ARG A 436 4.20 -17.90 5.54
N LEU A 437 3.34 -17.39 6.43
CA LEU A 437 1.89 -17.48 6.31
C LEU A 437 1.29 -16.28 5.56
N TYR A 438 2.10 -15.36 5.06
CA TYR A 438 1.62 -14.21 4.29
C TYR A 438 1.96 -14.37 2.81
N ASP A 439 1.29 -13.63 1.94
CA ASP A 439 1.27 -13.93 0.51
C ASP A 439 2.63 -13.70 -0.18
N THR A 440 2.79 -14.26 -1.40
CA THR A 440 4.04 -14.17 -2.16
C THR A 440 4.45 -12.74 -2.51
N HIS A 441 3.52 -11.87 -2.93
CA HIS A 441 3.88 -10.59 -3.54
C HIS A 441 4.29 -9.59 -2.47
N TYR A 442 3.55 -9.50 -1.36
CA TYR A 442 3.98 -8.68 -0.24
C TYR A 442 5.30 -9.19 0.34
N THR A 443 5.36 -10.48 0.67
CA THR A 443 6.43 -10.99 1.53
C THR A 443 7.74 -11.20 0.78
N GLU A 444 7.70 -11.76 -0.43
CA GLU A 444 8.92 -12.00 -1.22
C GLU A 444 9.57 -10.69 -1.67
N ARG A 445 8.80 -9.59 -1.81
CA ARG A 445 9.33 -8.25 -2.08
C ARG A 445 10.31 -7.79 -1.00
N TYR A 446 9.95 -7.97 0.27
CA TYR A 446 10.74 -7.45 1.38
C TYR A 446 11.72 -8.48 1.94
N LEU A 447 11.34 -9.75 2.02
CA LEU A 447 12.14 -10.80 2.67
C LEU A 447 12.80 -11.76 1.68
N GLY A 448 12.44 -11.72 0.40
CA GLY A 448 12.89 -12.69 -0.61
C GLY A 448 12.13 -14.01 -0.55
N ASN A 449 12.54 -14.98 -1.38
CA ASN A 449 11.88 -16.29 -1.44
C ASN A 449 12.42 -17.23 -0.32
N PRO A 450 11.56 -17.73 0.59
CA PRO A 450 11.99 -18.56 1.73
C PRO A 450 12.54 -19.92 1.30
N SER A 451 12.13 -20.44 0.14
CA SER A 451 12.68 -21.68 -0.42
C SER A 451 14.14 -21.52 -0.90
N VAL A 452 14.61 -20.28 -1.07
CA VAL A 452 15.99 -19.94 -1.45
C VAL A 452 16.79 -19.50 -0.23
N ASN A 453 16.25 -18.56 0.56
CA ASN A 453 16.88 -18.07 1.79
C ASN A 453 15.83 -17.76 2.84
N ASP A 454 15.78 -18.61 3.85
CA ASP A 454 14.79 -18.57 4.93
C ASP A 454 15.23 -17.71 6.13
N ALA A 455 16.50 -17.27 6.17
CA ALA A 455 17.04 -16.54 7.31
C ALA A 455 16.31 -15.22 7.63
N PRO A 456 15.89 -14.39 6.65
CA PRO A 456 15.09 -13.18 6.91
C PRO A 456 13.74 -13.50 7.58
N TYR A 457 13.11 -14.61 7.23
CA TYR A 457 11.83 -15.05 7.81
C TYR A 457 12.02 -15.50 9.26
N GLU A 458 13.09 -16.26 9.54
CA GLU A 458 13.44 -16.67 10.91
C GLU A 458 13.72 -15.48 11.83
N SER A 459 14.48 -14.48 11.36
CA SER A 459 14.86 -13.31 12.17
C SER A 459 13.72 -12.34 12.42
N THR A 460 12.66 -12.39 11.62
CA THR A 460 11.49 -11.51 11.70
C THR A 460 10.24 -12.22 12.23
N SER A 461 10.28 -13.54 12.45
CA SER A 461 9.20 -14.30 13.09
C SER A 461 9.10 -13.99 14.59
N LEU A 462 7.88 -13.78 15.09
CA LEU A 462 7.61 -13.55 16.51
C LEU A 462 7.61 -14.86 17.32
N LEU A 463 7.43 -16.00 16.66
CA LEU A 463 7.37 -17.31 17.31
C LEU A 463 8.67 -17.62 18.07
N ASN A 464 9.80 -17.24 17.46
CA ASN A 464 11.14 -17.43 18.00
C ASN A 464 11.42 -16.58 19.25
N ASP A 465 10.67 -15.51 19.47
CA ASP A 465 10.81 -14.62 20.61
C ASP A 465 9.81 -14.91 21.75
N ALA A 466 8.93 -15.91 21.60
CA ALA A 466 7.86 -16.18 22.57
C ALA A 466 8.38 -16.33 24.02
N ASN A 467 9.55 -16.93 24.22
CA ASN A 467 10.17 -17.08 25.53
C ASN A 467 10.61 -15.76 26.18
N ARG A 468 10.72 -14.67 25.42
CA ARG A 468 11.12 -13.33 25.88
C ARG A 468 9.96 -12.52 26.46
N LEU A 469 8.71 -12.98 26.32
CA LEU A 469 7.56 -12.23 26.83
C LEU A 469 7.63 -12.07 28.35
N THR A 470 7.83 -10.84 28.80
CA THR A 470 7.90 -10.45 30.22
C THR A 470 6.95 -9.31 30.56
N ARG A 471 6.25 -8.79 29.55
CA ARG A 471 5.28 -7.68 29.65
C ARG A 471 3.90 -8.16 29.21
N PRO A 472 2.81 -7.56 29.73
CA PRO A 472 1.46 -7.88 29.26
C PRO A 472 1.30 -7.64 27.75
N LEU A 473 0.77 -8.64 27.06
CA LEU A 473 0.43 -8.60 25.63
C LEU A 473 -1.02 -9.06 25.45
N LEU A 474 -1.87 -8.19 24.90
CA LEU A 474 -3.21 -8.54 24.47
C LEU A 474 -3.19 -8.83 22.96
N ILE A 475 -3.66 -10.02 22.57
CA ILE A 475 -3.81 -10.40 21.16
C ILE A 475 -5.30 -10.40 20.80
N ILE A 476 -5.64 -9.77 19.67
CA ILE A 476 -7.01 -9.66 19.15
C ILE A 476 -6.99 -10.13 17.70
N HIS A 477 -7.89 -11.03 17.29
CA HIS A 477 -7.92 -11.52 15.91
C HIS A 477 -9.35 -11.84 15.45
N GLY A 478 -9.68 -11.51 14.21
CA GLY A 478 -10.87 -12.02 13.55
C GLY A 478 -10.67 -13.48 13.13
N LEU A 479 -11.52 -14.38 13.58
CA LEU A 479 -11.35 -15.81 13.30
C LEU A 479 -11.69 -16.21 11.85
N ALA A 480 -12.38 -15.35 11.11
CA ALA A 480 -12.70 -15.49 9.69
C ALA A 480 -11.91 -14.51 8.80
N ASP A 481 -10.79 -13.97 9.30
CA ASP A 481 -9.89 -13.12 8.52
C ASP A 481 -9.23 -13.94 7.39
N ASP A 482 -9.41 -13.49 6.16
CA ASP A 482 -8.92 -14.13 4.93
C ASP A 482 -7.67 -13.43 4.34
N ASN A 483 -7.18 -12.38 4.99
CA ASN A 483 -5.91 -11.75 4.66
C ASN A 483 -4.83 -12.18 5.67
N VAL A 484 -4.91 -11.71 6.92
CA VAL A 484 -4.03 -12.18 8.00
C VAL A 484 -4.75 -13.32 8.71
N VAL A 485 -4.61 -14.55 8.22
CA VAL A 485 -5.37 -15.68 8.75
C VAL A 485 -5.13 -15.92 10.24
N ALA A 486 -6.17 -16.38 10.95
CA ALA A 486 -6.12 -16.61 12.40
C ALA A 486 -5.02 -17.60 12.86
N ALA A 487 -4.48 -18.41 11.93
CA ALA A 487 -3.35 -19.29 12.17
C ALA A 487 -2.15 -18.53 12.78
N HIS A 488 -1.92 -17.27 12.41
CA HIS A 488 -0.88 -16.43 13.01
C HIS A 488 -1.01 -16.33 14.53
N THR A 489 -2.18 -15.91 15.02
CA THR A 489 -2.44 -15.76 16.46
C THR A 489 -2.43 -17.11 17.17
N LEU A 490 -2.97 -18.16 16.55
CA LEU A 490 -2.99 -19.51 17.14
C LEU A 490 -1.57 -20.08 17.30
N GLN A 491 -0.70 -19.90 16.30
CA GLN A 491 0.70 -20.33 16.39
C GLN A 491 1.48 -19.56 17.45
N LEU A 492 1.31 -18.23 17.53
CA LEU A 492 1.96 -17.42 18.56
C LEU A 492 1.45 -17.79 19.96
N SER A 493 0.14 -17.96 20.14
CA SER A 493 -0.45 -18.40 21.41
C SER A 493 0.11 -19.76 21.86
N SER A 494 0.25 -20.71 20.91
CA SER A 494 0.88 -22.01 21.18
C SER A 494 2.34 -21.88 21.60
N ALA A 495 3.13 -21.05 20.90
CA ALA A 495 4.53 -20.80 21.23
C ALA A 495 4.70 -20.14 22.61
N LEU A 496 3.85 -19.17 22.95
CA LEU A 496 3.82 -18.52 24.25
C LEU A 496 3.51 -19.53 25.37
N LEU A 497 2.46 -20.34 25.18
CA LEU A 497 2.08 -21.38 26.13
C LEU A 497 3.22 -22.39 26.35
N ALA A 498 3.85 -22.86 25.27
CA ALA A 498 4.98 -23.78 25.33
C ALA A 498 6.19 -23.18 26.09
N ALA A 499 6.38 -21.86 26.01
CA ALA A 499 7.40 -21.13 26.74
C ALA A 499 7.01 -20.76 28.19
N GLY A 500 5.84 -21.21 28.68
CA GLY A 500 5.34 -20.89 30.01
C GLY A 500 4.92 -19.42 30.18
N ARG A 501 4.54 -18.77 29.08
CA ARG A 501 4.02 -17.40 29.04
C ARG A 501 2.51 -17.48 28.79
N ALA A 502 1.71 -17.06 29.76
CA ALA A 502 0.24 -17.11 29.70
C ALA A 502 -0.36 -15.71 29.91
#